data_AF-A0A1G9W9V3-F1
#
_entry.id   AF-A0A1G9W9V3-F1
#
_cell.length_a   1.000
_cell.length_b   1.000
_cell.length_c   1.000
_cell.angle_alpha   90.00
_cell.angle_beta   90.00
_cell.angle_gamma   90.00
#
_symmetry.space_group_name_H-M   'P 1'
#
loop_
_entity.id
_entity.type
_entity.pdbx_description
1 polymer ?
#
loop_
_entity_poly.entity_id
_entity_poly.type
_entity_poly.pdbx_seq_one_letter_code
_entity_poly.pdbx_strand_id
1 'polypeptide(L)'
;MKQLSRRWSTSALALVAALTLAPTGVAHADAPGTVTVCSRGGYSSYVVFPDRGGAASPLAEPGKCVTTHFGRGSGEKVDVYAGGRRHLGSFYYDSTFGAHVVTEPGYTFRRV
;
A
#
# COMPACT_ATOMS: atom_id res chain seq x y z
N MET A 1 -13.51 -35.57 61.46
CA MET A 1 -12.13 -35.45 60.89
C MET A 1 -12.19 -35.99 59.46
N LYS A 2 -12.34 -35.10 58.46
CA LYS A 2 -11.35 -34.77 57.42
C LYS A 2 -10.89 -35.96 56.55
N GLN A 3 -11.36 -36.00 55.30
CA GLN A 3 -10.56 -35.88 54.05
C GLN A 3 -11.40 -36.36 52.85
N LEU A 4 -11.82 -35.44 51.96
CA LEU A 4 -11.12 -34.83 50.82
C LEU A 4 -11.21 -35.67 49.53
N SER A 5 -12.25 -35.30 48.77
CA SER A 5 -12.46 -35.50 47.34
C SER A 5 -11.21 -35.31 46.47
N ARG A 6 -11.02 -36.20 45.48
CA ARG A 6 -10.21 -35.93 44.29
C ARG A 6 -10.90 -36.50 43.04
N ARG A 7 -11.77 -35.69 42.44
CA ARG A 7 -12.19 -35.87 41.04
C ARG A 7 -11.25 -35.01 40.20
N TRP A 8 -10.31 -35.64 39.52
CA TRP A 8 -9.48 -34.96 38.52
C TRP A 8 -10.28 -34.86 37.23
N SER A 9 -10.87 -33.69 37.00
CA SER A 9 -11.42 -33.32 35.71
C SER A 9 -10.33 -32.65 34.89
N THR A 10 -9.77 -33.39 33.93
CA THR A 10 -8.93 -32.87 32.86
C THR A 10 -9.79 -32.05 31.90
N SER A 11 -9.93 -30.75 32.16
CA SER A 11 -10.48 -29.82 31.17
C SER A 11 -9.33 -29.24 30.36
N ALA A 12 -9.10 -29.81 29.18
CA ALA A 12 -8.22 -29.23 28.18
C ALA A 12 -8.91 -27.98 27.59
N LEU A 13 -8.44 -26.79 27.97
CA LEU A 13 -8.77 -25.56 27.26
C LEU A 13 -8.06 -25.60 25.90
N ALA A 14 -8.81 -25.90 24.84
CA ALA A 14 -8.34 -25.72 23.47
C ALA A 14 -8.34 -24.21 23.16
N LEU A 15 -7.17 -23.59 23.24
CA LEU A 15 -6.96 -22.21 22.81
C LEU A 15 -6.96 -22.17 21.28
N VAL A 16 -8.09 -21.83 20.66
CA VAL A 16 -8.18 -21.61 19.21
C VAL A 16 -7.54 -20.25 18.92
N ALA A 17 -6.27 -20.26 18.57
CA ALA A 17 -5.58 -19.09 18.03
C ALA A 17 -6.16 -18.77 16.64
N ALA A 18 -7.08 -17.82 16.57
CA ALA A 18 -7.50 -17.22 15.31
C ALA A 18 -6.31 -16.44 14.73
N LEU A 19 -5.52 -17.10 13.87
CA LEU A 19 -4.58 -16.41 13.00
C LEU A 19 -5.40 -15.53 12.06
N THR A 20 -5.55 -14.26 12.39
CA THR A 20 -5.97 -13.25 11.42
C THR A 20 -4.88 -13.19 10.36
N LEU A 21 -5.09 -13.84 9.21
CA LEU A 21 -4.28 -13.59 8.02
C LEU A 21 -4.45 -12.11 7.68
N ALA A 22 -3.52 -11.28 8.15
CA ALA A 22 -3.36 -9.94 7.62
C ALA A 22 -3.12 -10.11 6.11
N PRO A 23 -3.82 -9.36 5.25
CA PRO A 23 -3.57 -9.43 3.82
C PRO A 23 -2.11 -9.09 3.58
N THR A 24 -1.31 -10.12 3.26
CA THR A 24 0.05 -9.97 2.77
C THR A 24 -0.06 -9.15 1.49
N GLY A 25 0.23 -7.85 1.60
CA GLY A 25 0.27 -6.97 0.44
C GLY A 25 1.19 -7.60 -0.60
N VAL A 26 0.65 -7.83 -1.79
CA VAL A 26 1.45 -8.22 -2.95
C VAL A 26 2.63 -7.26 -3.07
N ALA A 27 3.83 -7.77 -2.86
CA ALA A 27 5.04 -7.04 -3.16
C ALA A 27 5.12 -6.94 -4.69
N HIS A 28 4.74 -5.80 -5.24
CA HIS A 28 4.98 -5.51 -6.64
C HIS A 28 6.45 -5.14 -6.77
N ALA A 29 7.21 -5.94 -7.52
CA ALA A 29 8.51 -5.53 -8.00
C ALA A 29 8.27 -4.54 -9.13
N ASP A 30 8.54 -3.25 -8.91
CA ASP A 30 8.45 -2.28 -9.99
C ASP A 30 9.53 -2.58 -11.05
N ALA A 31 9.10 -2.55 -12.29
CA ALA A 31 9.99 -2.65 -13.41
C ALA A 31 10.64 -1.28 -13.69
N PRO A 32 11.82 -1.25 -14.32
CA PRO A 32 12.39 -0.01 -14.80
C PRO A 32 11.38 0.75 -15.68
N GLY A 33 11.22 2.05 -15.42
CA GLY A 33 10.30 2.92 -16.14
C GLY A 33 8.83 2.76 -15.75
N THR A 34 8.48 1.99 -14.71
CA THR A 34 7.10 1.88 -14.22
C THR A 34 6.88 2.65 -12.92
N VAL A 35 5.65 3.10 -12.73
CA VAL A 35 5.15 3.54 -11.43
C VAL A 35 3.86 2.81 -11.13
N THR A 36 3.81 2.19 -9.96
CA THR A 36 2.61 1.55 -9.42
C THR A 36 2.02 2.43 -8.34
N VAL A 37 0.73 2.77 -8.47
CA VAL A 37 -0.02 3.56 -7.49
C VAL A 37 -1.12 2.70 -6.90
N CYS A 38 -1.12 2.52 -5.59
CA CYS A 38 -2.14 1.80 -4.84
C CYS A 38 -2.94 2.76 -3.95
N SER A 39 -4.27 2.68 -4.05
CA SER A 39 -5.20 3.46 -3.24
C SER A 39 -5.78 2.62 -2.13
N ARG A 40 -5.17 2.65 -0.93
CA ARG A 40 -5.71 1.94 0.24
C ARG A 40 -6.69 2.79 1.05
N GLY A 41 -6.79 4.09 0.76
CA GLY A 41 -7.80 4.98 1.32
C GLY A 41 -9.17 4.83 0.63
N GLY A 42 -10.18 5.52 1.19
CA GLY A 42 -11.52 5.64 0.58
C GLY A 42 -11.60 6.65 -0.57
N TYR A 43 -10.51 6.87 -1.29
CA TYR A 43 -10.39 7.87 -2.34
C TYR A 43 -9.55 7.33 -3.51
N SER A 44 -9.74 7.89 -4.70
CA SER A 44 -8.88 7.60 -5.84
C SER A 44 -7.57 8.36 -5.76
N SER A 45 -6.51 7.79 -6.31
CA SER A 45 -5.16 8.35 -6.23
C SER A 45 -4.45 8.25 -7.57
N TYR A 46 -3.54 9.18 -7.83
CA TYR A 46 -2.71 9.18 -9.03
C TYR A 46 -1.41 9.93 -8.77
N VAL A 47 -0.47 9.78 -9.71
CA VAL A 47 0.78 10.54 -9.72
C VAL A 47 0.87 11.45 -10.92
N VAL A 48 1.61 12.54 -10.78
CA VAL A 48 1.89 13.52 -11.84
C VAL A 48 3.39 13.74 -11.93
N PHE A 49 3.89 13.76 -13.17
CA PHE A 49 5.24 14.11 -13.55
C PHE A 49 5.27 15.57 -14.05
N PRO A 50 5.48 16.56 -13.17
CA PRO A 50 5.45 17.97 -13.52
C PRO A 50 6.47 18.32 -14.61
N ASP A 51 7.67 17.72 -14.54
CA ASP A 51 8.77 17.99 -15.48
C ASP A 51 8.49 17.42 -16.88
N ARG A 52 7.46 16.58 -17.03
CA ARG A 52 6.98 16.00 -18.30
C ARG A 52 5.70 16.68 -18.80
N GLY A 53 5.54 17.97 -18.54
CA GLY A 53 4.34 18.72 -18.93
C GLY A 53 3.07 18.26 -18.21
N GLY A 54 3.21 17.66 -17.02
CA GLY A 54 2.08 17.18 -16.23
C GLY A 54 1.55 15.81 -16.63
N ALA A 55 2.38 14.96 -17.27
CA ALA A 55 2.02 13.57 -17.56
C ALA A 55 1.58 12.86 -16.27
N ALA A 56 0.42 12.19 -16.31
CA ALA A 56 -0.21 11.62 -15.12
C ALA A 56 -0.50 10.13 -15.31
N SER A 57 -0.54 9.39 -14.21
CA SER A 57 -1.06 8.02 -14.23
C SER A 57 -2.59 8.04 -14.38
N PRO A 58 -3.21 6.94 -14.81
CA PRO A 58 -4.64 6.74 -14.57
C PRO A 58 -4.94 6.78 -13.07
N LEU A 59 -6.20 7.05 -12.74
CA LEU A 59 -6.68 7.00 -11.36
C LEU A 59 -6.69 5.55 -10.87
N ALA A 60 -5.99 5.30 -9.77
CA ALA A 60 -6.19 4.10 -8.98
C ALA A 60 -7.42 4.30 -8.09
N GLU A 61 -8.50 3.61 -8.42
CA GLU A 61 -9.75 3.61 -7.63
C GLU A 61 -9.53 3.07 -6.21
N PRO A 62 -10.39 3.44 -5.22
CA PRO A 62 -10.29 2.91 -3.86
C PRO A 62 -10.17 1.39 -3.82
N GLY A 63 -9.19 0.89 -3.07
CA GLY A 63 -8.87 -0.54 -2.93
C GLY A 63 -8.11 -1.15 -4.10
N LYS A 64 -7.73 -0.37 -5.12
CA LYS A 64 -7.04 -0.88 -6.32
C LYS A 64 -5.62 -0.34 -6.46
N CYS A 65 -4.84 -1.03 -7.29
CA CYS A 65 -3.53 -0.60 -7.75
C CYS A 65 -3.55 -0.47 -9.27
N VAL A 66 -2.82 0.53 -9.78
CA VAL A 66 -2.60 0.74 -11.21
C VAL A 66 -1.11 0.93 -11.46
N THR A 67 -0.57 0.17 -12.39
CA THR A 67 0.81 0.31 -12.86
C THR A 67 0.82 1.01 -14.21
N THR A 68 1.64 2.05 -14.34
CA THR A 68 1.79 2.82 -15.59
C THR A 68 3.25 2.81 -16.01
N HIS A 69 3.50 2.58 -17.30
CA HIS A 69 4.83 2.71 -17.87
C HIS A 69 5.05 4.14 -18.35
N PHE A 70 5.94 4.86 -17.67
CA PHE A 70 6.37 6.21 -18.07
C PHE A 70 7.67 6.18 -18.89
N GLY A 71 8.26 5.01 -19.09
CA GLY A 71 9.51 4.87 -19.84
C GLY A 71 10.73 5.28 -19.02
N ARG A 72 11.88 5.28 -19.69
CA ARG A 72 13.18 5.58 -19.08
C ARG A 72 13.51 7.08 -19.17
N GLY A 73 14.27 7.57 -18.21
CA GLY A 73 14.70 8.96 -18.09
C GLY A 73 15.65 9.19 -16.92
N SER A 74 16.19 10.40 -16.82
CA SER A 74 16.85 10.86 -15.60
C SER A 74 15.87 10.84 -14.43
N GLY A 75 16.38 10.76 -13.21
CA GLY A 75 15.50 10.88 -12.05
C GLY A 75 14.83 12.25 -12.01
N GLU A 76 13.59 12.29 -11.55
CA GLU A 76 12.73 13.47 -11.62
C GLU A 76 11.72 13.52 -10.47
N LYS A 77 11.13 14.69 -10.25
CA LYS A 77 10.12 14.85 -9.20
C LYS A 77 8.79 14.25 -9.65
N VAL A 78 8.11 13.55 -8.75
CA VAL A 78 6.75 13.05 -8.95
C VAL A 78 5.87 13.52 -7.80
N ASP A 79 4.72 14.06 -8.14
CA ASP A 79 3.71 14.55 -7.19
C ASP A 79 2.60 13.51 -7.04
N VAL A 80 2.15 13.26 -5.81
CA VAL A 80 1.09 12.30 -5.47
C VAL A 80 -0.19 13.05 -5.13
N TYR A 81 -1.31 12.62 -5.70
CA TYR A 81 -2.61 13.24 -5.51
C TYR A 81 -3.68 12.24 -5.07
N ALA A 82 -4.69 12.76 -4.38
CA ALA A 82 -5.85 12.06 -3.88
C ALA A 82 -7.15 12.80 -4.20
N GLY A 83 -8.26 12.07 -4.34
CA GLY A 83 -9.60 12.64 -4.43
C GLY A 83 -9.75 13.68 -5.56
N GLY A 84 -9.11 13.43 -6.70
CA GLY A 84 -9.15 14.27 -7.89
C GLY A 84 -8.14 15.43 -7.92
N ARG A 85 -7.90 16.14 -6.81
CA ARG A 85 -7.02 17.35 -6.82
C ARG A 85 -6.21 17.61 -5.55
N ARG A 86 -6.35 16.81 -4.50
CA ARG A 86 -5.64 17.05 -3.25
C ARG A 86 -4.20 16.54 -3.37
N HIS A 87 -3.22 17.44 -3.32
CA HIS A 87 -1.82 17.08 -3.26
C HIS A 87 -1.49 16.43 -1.90
N LEU A 88 -0.86 15.27 -1.92
CA LEU A 88 -0.41 14.55 -0.72
C LEU A 88 1.08 14.81 -0.42
N GLY A 89 1.84 15.16 -1.44
CA GLY A 89 3.28 15.41 -1.36
C GLY A 89 4.00 14.90 -2.61
N SER A 90 5.32 14.83 -2.53
CA SER A 90 6.17 14.54 -3.69
C SER A 90 7.32 13.63 -3.31
N PHE A 91 7.84 12.88 -4.28
CA PHE A 91 9.04 12.07 -4.14
C PHE A 91 9.90 12.15 -5.40
N TYR A 92 11.16 11.73 -5.29
CA TYR A 92 12.07 11.65 -6.43
C TYR A 92 11.99 10.27 -7.08
N TYR A 93 11.50 10.20 -8.30
CA TYR A 93 11.42 8.99 -9.10
C TYR A 93 12.74 8.73 -9.81
N ASP A 94 13.21 7.47 -9.78
CA ASP A 94 14.33 7.01 -10.59
C ASP A 94 13.83 5.91 -11.52
N SER A 95 13.85 6.18 -12.83
CA SER A 95 13.34 5.27 -13.83
C SER A 95 14.14 3.97 -13.94
N THR A 96 15.33 3.90 -13.36
CA THR A 96 16.15 2.68 -13.30
C THR A 96 15.49 1.61 -12.44
N PHE A 97 14.79 2.02 -11.38
CA PHE A 97 14.19 1.12 -10.39
C PHE A 97 12.67 1.10 -10.46
N GLY A 98 12.05 2.13 -11.02
CA GLY A 98 10.61 2.33 -10.91
C GLY A 98 10.20 2.85 -9.52
N ALA A 99 8.90 2.86 -9.24
CA ALA A 99 8.40 3.27 -7.93
C ALA A 99 7.04 2.66 -7.57
N HIS A 100 6.92 2.24 -6.31
CA HIS A 100 5.68 1.78 -5.73
C HIS A 100 5.15 2.82 -4.74
N VAL A 101 3.97 3.36 -4.98
CA VAL A 101 3.36 4.39 -4.13
C VAL A 101 2.07 3.84 -3.53
N VAL A 102 1.96 3.89 -2.21
CA VAL A 102 0.75 3.47 -1.49
C VAL A 102 0.18 4.68 -0.77
N THR A 103 -1.02 5.09 -1.16
CA THR A 103 -1.79 6.11 -0.46
C THR A 103 -2.67 5.47 0.61
N GLU A 104 -2.75 6.10 1.77
CA GLU A 104 -3.35 5.54 2.99
C GLU A 104 -4.55 6.36 3.48
N PRO A 105 -5.44 5.78 4.31
CA PRO A 105 -6.45 6.57 5.03
C PRO A 105 -5.80 7.77 5.76
N GLY A 106 -6.45 8.94 5.69
CA GLY A 106 -5.92 10.17 6.29
C GLY A 106 -5.13 11.09 5.35
N TYR A 107 -5.13 10.82 4.03
CA TYR A 107 -4.46 11.64 3.01
C TYR A 107 -2.94 11.72 3.20
N THR A 108 -2.32 10.56 3.41
CA THR A 108 -0.87 10.37 3.43
C THR A 108 -0.47 9.33 2.39
N PHE A 109 0.83 9.25 2.10
CA PHE A 109 1.36 8.19 1.26
C PHE A 109 2.72 7.72 1.77
N ARG A 110 3.10 6.51 1.35
CA ARG A 110 4.46 6.00 1.46
C ARG A 110 4.94 5.48 0.12
N ARG A 111 6.25 5.57 -0.10
CA ARG A 111 6.92 4.80 -1.15
C ARG A 111 7.38 3.47 -0.58
N VAL A 112 7.19 2.39 -1.33
CA VAL A 112 7.62 1.03 -0.97
C VAL A 112 8.79 0.63 -1.86
#